data_AF-A0A136LT69-F1
#
_entry.id   AF-A0A136LT69-F1
#
_cell.length_a   1.000
_cell.length_b   1.000
_cell.length_c   1.000
_cell.angle_alpha   90.00
_cell.angle_beta   90.00
_cell.angle_gamma   90.00
#
_symmetry.space_group_name_H-M   'P 1'
#
loop_
_entity.id
_entity.type
_entity.pdbx_description
1 polymer ?
#
loop_
_entity_poly.entity_id
_entity_poly.type
_entity_poly.pdbx_seq_one_letter_code
_entity_poly.pdbx_strand_id
1 'polypeptide(L)'
;MKLSIYASQVVSKVNRRNHNRAVDYGELSLLLHSGEFEPVIIGVKFDEKITVEFATDDDVAALNADGVSPLTVYTAKNKVQAAALKVAEALNINAVDDRRIR
;
A
#
# COMPACT_ATOMS: atom_id res chain seq x y z
N MET A 1 11.14 -2.87 -18.56
CA MET A 1 10.52 -2.83 -17.22
C MET A 1 9.27 -3.70 -17.26
N LYS A 2 8.94 -4.46 -16.20
CA LYS A 2 7.71 -5.29 -16.20
C LYS A 2 6.52 -4.42 -15.78
N LEU A 3 5.44 -4.45 -16.57
CA LEU A 3 4.15 -3.82 -16.23
C LEU A 3 3.71 -4.27 -14.82
N SER A 4 3.34 -3.31 -13.97
CA SER A 4 2.93 -3.57 -12.58
C SER A 4 1.89 -2.54 -12.13
N ILE A 5 1.00 -2.92 -11.22
CA ILE A 5 0.06 -1.99 -10.56
C ILE A 5 0.57 -1.65 -9.15
N TYR A 6 0.55 -0.37 -8.83
CA TYR A 6 0.97 0.17 -7.53
C TYR A 6 -0.26 0.59 -6.74
N ALA A 7 -0.40 0.05 -5.53
CA ALA A 7 -1.24 0.58 -4.47
C ALA A 7 -0.44 1.62 -3.69
N SER A 8 -0.49 2.88 -4.12
CA SER A 8 0.22 3.96 -3.43
C SER A 8 -0.65 4.52 -2.31
N GLN A 9 -0.12 4.60 -1.09
CA GLN A 9 -0.87 4.95 0.11
C GLN A 9 -0.11 5.90 1.01
N VAL A 10 -0.84 6.84 1.62
CA VAL A 10 -0.33 7.63 2.74
C VAL A 10 -0.97 7.10 4.01
N VAL A 11 -0.13 6.67 4.95
CA VAL A 11 -0.57 6.11 6.23
C VAL A 11 0.04 6.85 7.40
N SER A 12 -0.67 6.89 8.52
CA SER A 12 -0.13 7.45 9.75
C SER A 12 0.96 6.56 10.34
N LYS A 13 1.81 7.16 11.19
CA LYS A 13 2.64 6.37 12.12
C LYS A 13 1.80 5.40 12.95
N VAL A 14 2.40 4.28 13.35
CA VAL A 14 1.77 3.32 14.27
C VAL A 14 1.51 3.99 15.62
N ASN A 15 0.27 3.93 16.08
CA ASN A 15 -0.07 4.21 17.46
C ASN A 15 0.25 2.98 18.31
N ARG A 16 1.29 3.10 19.13
CA ARG A 16 1.80 2.01 19.98
C ARG A 16 0.78 1.50 20.99
N ARG A 17 -0.12 2.35 21.48
CA ARG A 17 -1.09 1.95 22.52
C ARG A 17 -2.20 1.06 21.97
N ASN A 18 -2.60 1.32 20.72
CA ASN A 18 -3.77 0.70 20.12
C ASN A 18 -3.39 -0.26 18.97
N HIS A 19 -2.09 -0.47 18.74
CA HIS A 19 -1.56 -1.34 17.69
C HIS A 19 -2.18 -1.05 16.31
N ASN A 20 -2.37 0.23 15.97
CA ASN A 20 -3.05 0.60 14.75
C ASN A 20 -2.40 1.77 14.00
N ARG A 21 -2.78 1.92 12.74
CA ARG A 21 -2.51 3.09 11.90
C ARG A 21 -3.71 3.40 11.03
N ALA A 22 -3.83 4.63 10.59
CA ALA A 22 -4.83 5.04 9.61
C ALA A 22 -4.22 5.05 8.21
N VAL A 23 -5.01 4.70 7.20
CA VAL A 23 -4.75 5.03 5.79
C VAL A 23 -5.52 6.30 5.49
N ASP A 24 -4.81 7.41 5.29
CA ASP A 24 -5.41 8.73 5.03
C ASP A 24 -5.76 8.91 3.55
N TYR A 25 -4.99 8.28 2.67
CA TYR A 25 -5.07 8.42 1.22
C TYR A 25 -4.63 7.14 0.53
N GLY A 26 -5.27 6.81 -0.59
CA GLY A 26 -4.77 5.78 -1.49
C GLY A 26 -5.14 6.03 -2.95
N GLU A 27 -4.28 5.54 -3.83
CA GLU A 27 -4.42 5.61 -5.29
C GLU A 27 -3.93 4.30 -5.92
N LEU A 28 -4.38 4.06 -7.15
CA LEU A 28 -3.90 2.96 -7.98
C LEU A 28 -3.26 3.51 -9.25
N SER A 29 -2.03 3.11 -9.53
CA SER A 29 -1.26 3.58 -10.69
C SER A 29 -0.58 2.43 -11.41
N LEU A 30 -0.65 2.39 -12.74
CA LEU A 30 0.02 1.41 -13.58
C LEU A 30 1.41 1.93 -13.96
N LEU A 31 2.45 1.15 -13.70
CA LEU A 31 3.78 1.38 -14.23
C LEU A 31 3.89 0.76 -15.62
N LEU A 32 3.91 1.59 -16.65
CA LEU A 32 3.98 1.17 -18.05
C LEU A 32 5.39 0.68 -18.43
N HIS A 33 5.48 -0.01 -19.57
CA HIS A 33 6.78 -0.41 -20.14
C HIS A 33 7.69 0.78 -20.48
N SER A 34 7.10 1.97 -20.72
CA SER A 34 7.81 3.24 -20.91
C SER A 34 8.51 3.73 -19.64
N GLY A 35 8.16 3.19 -18.47
CA GLY A 35 8.61 3.69 -17.16
C GLY A 35 7.73 4.79 -16.59
N GLU A 36 6.67 5.18 -17.32
CA GLU A 36 5.70 6.17 -16.85
C GLU A 36 4.65 5.54 -15.95
N PHE A 37 4.13 6.34 -15.03
CA PHE A 37 2.98 5.98 -14.19
C PHE A 37 1.70 6.55 -14.79
N GLU A 38 0.73 5.69 -15.06
CA GLU A 38 -0.60 6.07 -15.49
C GLU A 38 -1.60 5.84 -14.34
N PRO A 39 -2.25 6.88 -13.81
CA PRO A 39 -3.19 6.73 -12.72
C PRO A 39 -4.48 6.03 -13.20
N VAL A 40 -4.91 5.00 -12.49
CA VAL A 40 -6.17 4.27 -12.72
C VAL A 40 -7.26 4.78 -11.78
N ILE A 41 -6.90 5.01 -10.51
CA ILE A 41 -7.79 5.57 -9.49
C ILE A 41 -7.00 6.62 -8.73
N ILE A 42 -7.53 7.85 -8.70
CA ILE A 42 -6.89 8.98 -8.00
C ILE A 42 -7.74 9.38 -6.79
N GLY A 43 -7.09 9.73 -5.69
CA GLY A 43 -7.69 10.67 -4.75
C GLY A 43 -8.67 10.08 -3.75
N VAL A 44 -8.62 8.77 -3.49
CA VAL A 44 -9.58 8.19 -2.55
C VAL A 44 -9.07 8.45 -1.13
N LYS A 45 -9.80 9.32 -0.41
CA LYS A 45 -9.57 9.54 1.02
C LYS A 45 -10.24 8.44 1.80
N PHE A 46 -9.50 7.93 2.78
CA PHE A 46 -10.00 6.94 3.72
C PHE A 46 -9.69 7.41 5.14
N ASP A 47 -10.44 6.89 6.11
CA ASP A 47 -10.00 6.82 7.51
C ASP A 47 -10.08 5.33 7.91
N GLU A 48 -9.41 4.50 7.11
CA GLU A 48 -9.37 3.06 7.34
C GLU A 48 -8.29 2.76 8.37
N LYS A 49 -8.69 2.16 9.50
CA LYS A 49 -7.77 1.77 10.56
C LYS A 49 -7.32 0.34 10.35
N ILE A 50 -6.01 0.14 10.28
CA ILE A 50 -5.38 -1.16 10.12
C ILE A 50 -4.70 -1.52 11.44
N THR A 51 -5.01 -2.71 11.95
CA THR A 51 -4.28 -3.32 13.06
C THR A 51 -2.92 -3.80 12.56
N VAL A 52 -1.86 -3.47 13.29
CA VAL A 52 -0.48 -3.81 12.96
C VAL A 52 0.15 -4.56 14.13
N GLU A 53 0.79 -5.67 13.82
CA GLU A 53 1.51 -6.49 14.79
C GLU A 53 2.98 -6.05 14.85
N PHE A 54 3.52 -5.92 16.06
CA PHE A 54 4.92 -5.63 16.34
C PHE A 54 5.26 -6.14 17.75
N ALA A 55 6.52 -6.52 17.98
CA ALA A 55 6.99 -7.01 19.27
C ALA A 55 8.03 -6.07 19.91
N THR A 56 8.76 -5.32 19.10
CA THR A 56 9.88 -4.47 19.51
C THR A 56 9.73 -3.03 19.05
N ASP A 57 10.52 -2.13 19.64
CA ASP A 57 10.60 -0.74 19.17
C ASP A 57 11.21 -0.63 17.76
N ASP A 58 12.11 -1.54 17.40
CA ASP A 58 12.72 -1.61 16.07
C ASP A 58 11.69 -2.00 15.00
N ASP A 59 10.77 -2.91 15.32
CA ASP A 59 9.64 -3.25 14.44
C ASP A 59 8.79 -2.02 14.15
N VAL A 60 8.50 -1.21 15.18
CA VAL A 60 7.72 0.03 15.03
C VAL A 60 8.48 1.03 14.16
N ALA A 61 9.79 1.14 14.31
CA ALA A 61 10.62 2.01 13.48
C ALA A 61 10.58 1.58 12.00
N ALA A 62 10.70 0.27 11.73
CA ALA A 62 10.60 -0.28 10.37
C ALA A 62 9.20 -0.06 9.76
N LEU A 63 8.14 -0.25 10.55
CA LEU A 63 6.77 -0.01 10.11
C LEU A 63 6.52 1.48 9.81
N ASN A 64 7.21 2.38 10.50
CA ASN A 64 7.14 3.83 10.32
C ASN A 64 8.17 4.38 9.31
N ALA A 65 8.77 3.52 8.51
CA ALA A 65 9.51 3.90 7.32
C ALA A 65 8.63 3.81 6.07
N ASP A 66 8.87 4.72 5.14
CA ASP A 66 8.40 4.61 3.76
C ASP A 66 8.93 3.32 3.14
N GLY A 67 8.19 2.74 2.21
CA GLY A 67 8.63 1.49 1.60
C GLY A 67 7.79 1.07 0.41
N VAL A 68 8.46 0.38 -0.50
CA VAL A 68 7.86 -0.26 -1.67
C VAL A 68 8.09 -1.75 -1.53
N SER A 69 7.02 -2.55 -1.58
CA SER A 69 7.11 -4.00 -1.39
C SER A 69 6.14 -4.77 -2.28
N PRO A 70 6.45 -6.03 -2.65
CA PRO A 70 5.50 -6.86 -3.39
C PRO A 70 4.19 -7.02 -2.63
N LEU A 71 3.07 -6.79 -3.30
CA LEU A 71 1.75 -6.98 -2.75
C LEU A 71 1.23 -8.36 -3.12
N THR A 72 0.79 -9.11 -2.12
CA THR A 72 0.24 -10.47 -2.27
C THR A 72 -1.08 -10.57 -1.54
N VAL A 73 -1.87 -11.60 -1.86
CA VAL A 73 -3.13 -11.89 -1.16
C VAL A 73 -2.96 -12.05 0.35
N TYR A 74 -1.78 -12.45 0.83
CA TYR A 74 -1.49 -12.62 2.26
C TYR A 74 -1.05 -11.32 2.95
N THR A 75 -0.55 -10.35 2.18
CA THR A 75 -0.04 -9.08 2.72
C THR A 75 -1.04 -7.93 2.59
N ALA A 76 -2.12 -8.08 1.82
CA ALA A 76 -3.18 -7.08 1.73
C ALA A 76 -3.94 -6.90 3.06
N LYS A 77 -4.11 -5.65 3.47
CA LYS A 77 -4.74 -5.21 4.73
C LYS A 77 -5.91 -4.25 4.54
N ASN A 78 -6.09 -3.67 3.36
CA ASN A 78 -7.12 -2.67 3.09
C ASN A 78 -7.72 -2.78 1.69
N LYS A 79 -8.75 -1.98 1.43
CA LYS A 79 -9.51 -2.01 0.17
C LYS A 79 -8.69 -1.63 -1.05
N VAL A 80 -7.76 -0.69 -0.93
CA VAL A 80 -6.92 -0.24 -2.04
C VAL A 80 -5.94 -1.35 -2.44
N GLN A 81 -5.30 -1.99 -1.47
CA GLN A 81 -4.45 -3.16 -1.72
C GLN A 81 -5.25 -4.31 -2.34
N ALA A 82 -6.44 -4.59 -1.82
CA ALA A 82 -7.32 -5.61 -2.40
C ALA A 82 -7.72 -5.28 -3.86
N ALA A 83 -7.98 -4.00 -4.16
CA ALA A 83 -8.30 -3.55 -5.51
C ALA A 83 -7.08 -3.69 -6.44
N ALA A 84 -5.88 -3.33 -5.99
CA ALA A 84 -4.65 -3.52 -6.76
C ALA A 84 -4.42 -4.99 -7.10
N LEU A 85 -4.64 -5.92 -6.16
CA LEU A 85 -4.53 -7.35 -6.42
C LEU A 85 -5.52 -7.84 -7.47
N LYS A 86 -6.78 -7.37 -7.42
CA LYS A 86 -7.79 -7.72 -8.43
C LYS A 86 -7.42 -7.21 -9.82
N VAL A 87 -6.90 -5.99 -9.90
CA VAL A 87 -6.41 -5.41 -11.18
C VAL A 87 -5.20 -6.21 -11.67
N ALA A 88 -4.27 -6.57 -10.79
CA ALA A 88 -3.09 -7.35 -11.11
C ALA A 88 -3.46 -8.73 -11.67
N GLU A 89 -4.41 -9.41 -11.04
CA GLU A 89 -4.93 -10.70 -11.49
C GLU A 89 -5.61 -10.58 -12.87
N ALA A 90 -6.48 -9.58 -13.06
CA ALA A 90 -7.19 -9.37 -14.31
C ALA A 90 -6.26 -9.06 -15.49
N LEU A 91 -5.16 -8.35 -15.24
CA LEU A 91 -4.18 -7.97 -16.26
C LEU A 91 -2.99 -8.94 -16.34
N ASN A 92 -2.95 -9.97 -15.48
CA ASN A 92 -1.82 -10.88 -15.33
C ASN A 92 -0.46 -10.16 -15.14
N ILE A 93 -0.42 -9.23 -14.18
CA ILE A 93 0.76 -8.42 -13.83
C ILE A 93 1.07 -8.48 -12.34
N ASN A 94 2.18 -7.86 -11.91
CA ASN A 94 2.52 -7.77 -10.50
C ASN A 94 1.76 -6.65 -9.80
N ALA A 95 1.45 -6.85 -8.52
CA ALA A 95 0.98 -5.81 -7.61
C ALA A 95 2.10 -5.38 -6.66
N VAL A 96 2.14 -4.09 -6.34
CA VAL A 96 3.13 -3.47 -5.45
C VAL A 96 2.41 -2.58 -4.44
N ASP A 97 2.81 -2.66 -3.17
CA ASP A 97 2.41 -1.72 -2.13
C ASP A 97 3.47 -0.62 -2.04
N ASP A 98 3.09 0.63 -2.26
CA ASP A 98 3.93 1.82 -2.12
C ASP A 98 3.39 2.65 -0.97
N ARG A 99 4.05 2.55 0.19
CA ARG A 99 3.59 3.14 1.43
C ARG A 99 4.45 4.35 1.79
N ARG A 100 3.77 5.46 2.06
CA ARG A 100 4.35 6.70 2.58
C ARG A 100 3.80 7.04 3.95
N ILE A 101 4.65 7.53 4.84
CA ILE A 101 4.31 7.81 6.23
C ILE A 101 4.02 9.29 6.42
N ARG A 102 2.93 9.61 7.11
CA ARG A 102 2.58 10.96 7.60
C ARG A 102 2.88 11.13 9.09
#